data_AF-A0A7J8N330-F1
#
_entry.id   AF-A0A7J8N330-F1
#
_cell.length_a   1.000
_cell.length_b   1.000
_cell.length_c   1.000
_cell.angle_alpha   90.00
_cell.angle_beta   90.00
_cell.angle_gamma   90.00
#
_symmetry.space_group_name_H-M   'P 1'
#
loop_
_entity.id
_entity.type
_entity.pdbx_description
1 polymer ?
#
loop_
_entity_poly.entity_id
_entity_poly.type
_entity_poly.pdbx_seq_one_letter_code
_entity_poly.pdbx_strand_id
1 'polypeptide(L)' 'MEGIRNGIPIRDKLILRGLKFHGFYGVKPEEKKLGQKFLVDVDS' A
#
# COMPACT_ATOMS: atom_id res chain seq x y z
N MET A 1 24.29 14.89 4.93
CA MET A 1 23.57 15.68 5.95
C MET A 1 22.14 15.81 5.46
N GLU A 2 21.14 15.27 6.17
CA GLU A 2 19.72 15.43 5.79
C GLU A 2 19.38 16.93 5.80
N GLY A 3 18.79 17.43 4.71
CA GLY A 3 18.33 18.82 4.64
C GLY A 3 17.12 18.99 5.57
N ILE A 4 17.15 19.96 6.47
CA ILE A 4 16.00 20.29 7.33
C ILE A 4 15.31 21.51 6.73
N ARG A 5 14.00 21.43 6.47
CA ARG A 5 13.16 22.59 6.12
C ARG A 5 12.13 22.79 7.22
N ASN A 6 12.14 23.98 7.85
CA ASN A 6 11.24 24.34 8.96
C ASN A 6 11.22 23.33 10.13
N GLY A 7 12.36 22.73 10.47
CA GLY A 7 12.46 21.73 11.54
C GLY A 7 12.00 20.32 11.16
N ILE A 8 11.61 20.09 9.90
CA ILE A 8 11.20 18.78 9.39
C ILE A 8 12.34 18.18 8.55
N PRO A 9 12.77 16.93 8.80
CA PRO A 9 13.71 16.23 7.96
C PRO A 9 13.14 16.08 6.54
N ILE A 10 13.85 16.59 5.54
CA ILE A 10 13.53 16.34 4.13
C ILE A 10 14.07 14.94 3.83
N ARG A 11 13.15 13.98 3.79
CA ARG A 11 13.41 12.61 3.35
C ARG A 11 12.63 12.36 2.08
N ASP A 12 13.30 11.72 1.13
CA ASP A 12 12.62 11.17 -0.03
C ASP A 12 11.63 10.10 0.45
N LYS A 13 10.49 10.02 -0.22
CA LYS A 13 9.47 9.02 0.06
C LYS A 13 9.15 8.28 -1.22
N LEU A 14 9.03 6.96 -1.11
CA LEU A 14 8.46 6.14 -2.16
C LEU A 14 6.98 5.92 -1.84
N ILE A 15 6.12 6.30 -2.77
CA ILE A 15 4.67 6.24 -2.60
C ILE A 15 4.07 5.43 -3.75
N LEU A 16 3.29 4.41 -3.43
CA LEU A 16 2.44 3.68 -4.36
C LEU A 16 0.98 3.89 -3.96
N ARG A 17 0.17 4.44 -4.85
CA ARG A 17 -1.26 4.67 -4.62
C ARG A 17 -2.11 3.88 -5.58
N GLY A 18 -3.20 3.33 -5.07
CA GLY A 18 -4.26 2.74 -5.88
C GLY A 18 -3.84 1.48 -6.61
N LEU A 19 -2.86 0.73 -6.10
CA LEU A 19 -2.52 -0.58 -6.65
C LEU A 19 -3.72 -1.50 -6.51
N LYS A 20 -4.25 -1.96 -7.65
CA LYS A 20 -5.37 -2.91 -7.70
C LYS A 20 -4.90 -4.27 -8.17
N PHE A 21 -5.19 -5.31 -7.42
CA PHE A 21 -4.97 -6.69 -7.85
C PHE A 21 -6.10 -7.61 -7.41
N HIS A 22 -6.26 -8.71 -8.13
CA HIS A 22 -7.17 -9.79 -7.76
C HIS A 22 -6.42 -10.79 -6.88
N GLY A 23 -6.91 -11.03 -5.66
CA GLY A 23 -6.27 -11.93 -4.70
C GLY A 23 -7.26 -12.89 -4.05
N PHE A 24 -6.74 -13.99 -3.48
CA PHE A 24 -7.53 -15.04 -2.83
C PHE A 24 -7.20 -15.04 -1.34
N TYR A 25 -8.03 -14.36 -0.54
CA TYR A 25 -7.82 -14.22 0.89
C TYR A 25 -9.16 -13.93 1.57
N GLY A 26 -9.42 -14.58 2.70
CA GLY A 26 -10.67 -14.45 3.45
C GLY A 26 -10.98 -15.66 4.33
N VAL A 27 -12.05 -15.57 5.11
CA VAL A 27 -12.50 -16.63 6.03
C VAL A 27 -13.41 -17.61 5.30
N LYS A 28 -14.31 -17.10 4.46
CA LYS A 28 -15.32 -17.88 3.78
C LYS A 28 -14.72 -18.68 2.61
N PRO A 29 -15.21 -19.90 2.33
CA PRO A 29 -14.72 -20.69 1.20
C PRO A 29 -14.79 -19.94 -0.14
N GLU A 30 -15.80 -19.10 -0.33
CA GLU A 30 -16.00 -18.33 -1.57
C GLU A 30 -14.90 -17.29 -1.77
N GLU A 31 -14.44 -16.63 -0.70
CA GLU A 31 -13.35 -15.64 -0.74
C GLU A 31 -12.03 -16.30 -1.16
N LYS A 32 -11.81 -17.55 -0.73
CA LYS A 32 -10.62 -18.35 -1.10
C LYS A 32 -10.72 -18.94 -2.50
N LYS A 33 -11.93 -19.15 -3.04
CA LYS A 33 -12.16 -19.78 -4.35
C LYS A 33 -12.34 -18.78 -5.49
N LEU A 34 -13.11 -17.72 -5.27
CA LEU A 34 -13.43 -16.71 -6.27
C LEU A 34 -12.44 -15.54 -6.21
N GLY A 35 -11.89 -15.28 -5.03
CA GLY A 35 -11.04 -14.12 -4.79
C GLY A 35 -11.82 -12.81 -4.85
N GLN A 36 -11.10 -11.72 -4.60
CA GLN A 36 -11.63 -10.37 -4.59
C GLN A 36 -10.59 -9.36 -5.07
N LYS A 37 -11.05 -8.17 -5.43
CA LYS A 37 -10.18 -7.05 -5.78
C LYS A 37 -9.71 -6.37 -4.50
N PHE A 38 -8.40 -6.20 -4.36
CA PHE A 38 -7.77 -5.42 -3.31
C PHE A 38 -7.34 -4.07 -3.86
N LEU A 39 -7.46 -3.02 -3.05
CA LEU A 39 -6.93 -1.69 -3.29
C LEU A 39 -5.86 -1.43 -2.23
N VAL A 40 -4.63 -1.20 -2.65
CA VAL A 40 -3.48 -1.07 -1.75
C VAL A 40 -2.76 0.24 -2.00
N ASP A 41 -2.45 0.91 -0.89
CA ASP A 41 -1.57 2.06 -0.82
C ASP A 41 -0.33 1.70 0.02
N VAL A 42 0.85 2.13 -0.41
CA VAL A 42 2.14 1.90 0.28
C VAL A 42 2.90 3.22 0.37
N ASP A 43 3.42 3.52 1.57
CA ASP A 43 4.33 4.65 1.83
C ASP A 43 5.58 4.11 2.55
N SER A 44 6.79 4.50 2.11
CA SER A 44 8.07 4.25 2.81
C SER A 44 8.91 5.50 2.96
#